data_AF-A0A6C7E9V3-F1
#
_entry.id   AF-A0A6C7E9V3-F1
#
_cell.length_a   1.000
_cell.length_b   1.000
_cell.length_c   1.000
_cell.angle_alpha   90.00
_cell.angle_beta   90.00
_cell.angle_gamma   90.00
#
_symmetry.space_group_name_H-M   'P 1'
#
loop_
_entity.id
_entity.type
_entity.pdbx_description
1 polymer ?
#
loop_
_entity_poly.entity_id
_entity_poly.type
_entity_poly.pdbx_seq_one_letter_code
_entity_poly.pdbx_strand_id
1 'polypeptide(L)'
;MIIYGVVNASPDSLAGDSIATTPEEAMARARSLLADGADAIDLGGQGSTDNASVVTWHDEWARVEHIIPALATLGVDVSIDSWRPEVVQRSLDAGATVINAADGMQSDEMWKVAAEYDVPIVVPFLSGPNPREMDFVTSDPVQVMVDFFTERLRDADRFGLRSRCILDPGTGFAPSNWEWEQRYLYQKQVYSNLGELRRFDLPIYIALPWKETAQHDELLDIVVEQRPEYGRAHYPAKIRRVQRAHGVI
;
A
#
# COMPACT_ATOMS: atom_id res chain seq x y z
N MET A 1 10.21 -8.68 -7.69
CA MET A 1 9.23 -8.02 -6.82
C MET A 1 9.50 -8.41 -5.38
N ILE A 2 9.70 -7.41 -4.52
CA ILE A 2 9.68 -7.49 -3.06
C ILE A 2 8.21 -7.47 -2.60
N ILE A 3 7.81 -8.39 -1.73
CA ILE A 3 6.42 -8.54 -1.28
C ILE A 3 6.27 -8.08 0.16
N TYR A 4 5.42 -7.08 0.38
CA TYR A 4 4.94 -6.67 1.69
C TYR A 4 3.68 -7.48 2.04
N GLY A 5 3.80 -8.34 3.05
CA GLY A 5 2.69 -9.11 3.59
C GLY A 5 1.79 -8.28 4.50
N VAL A 6 0.48 -8.35 4.28
CA VAL A 6 -0.50 -7.49 4.99
C VAL A 6 -0.83 -8.02 6.39
N VAL A 7 -0.65 -7.15 7.39
CA VAL A 7 -1.14 -7.30 8.76
C VAL A 7 -2.08 -6.14 9.07
N ASN A 8 -3.34 -6.42 9.40
CA ASN A 8 -4.33 -5.40 9.74
C ASN A 8 -4.63 -5.40 11.24
N ALA A 9 -4.30 -4.32 11.93
CA ALA A 9 -4.69 -4.12 13.34
C ALA A 9 -6.10 -3.51 13.49
N SER A 10 -6.79 -3.26 12.37
CA SER A 10 -8.18 -2.82 12.35
C SER A 10 -9.15 -4.02 12.36
N PRO A 11 -10.17 -4.03 13.24
CA PRO A 11 -11.19 -5.08 13.26
C PRO A 11 -12.12 -5.06 12.04
N ASP A 12 -12.15 -3.96 11.29
CA ASP A 12 -13.08 -3.73 10.17
C ASP A 12 -12.51 -4.14 8.80
N SER A 13 -11.44 -4.95 8.77
CA SER A 13 -10.80 -5.35 7.50
C SER A 13 -11.66 -6.31 6.68
N LEU A 14 -11.73 -6.09 5.36
CA LEU A 14 -12.45 -6.99 4.44
C LEU A 14 -11.78 -8.36 4.27
N ALA A 15 -10.48 -8.46 4.55
CA ALA A 15 -9.74 -9.72 4.57
C ALA A 15 -9.62 -10.19 6.02
N GLY A 16 -10.65 -10.89 6.50
CA GLY A 16 -10.79 -11.22 7.93
C GLY A 16 -9.61 -12.03 8.51
N ASP A 17 -8.95 -12.84 7.70
CA ASP A 17 -7.76 -13.63 8.08
C ASP A 17 -6.46 -12.80 8.18
N SER A 18 -6.49 -11.54 7.74
CA SER A 18 -5.39 -10.60 7.92
C SER A 18 -5.50 -9.77 9.21
N ILE A 19 -6.60 -9.90 9.95
CA ILE A 19 -6.83 -9.18 11.20
C ILE A 19 -5.94 -9.76 12.29
N ALA A 20 -5.15 -8.90 12.93
CA ALA A 20 -4.29 -9.21 14.05
C ALA A 20 -4.21 -7.99 14.97
N THR A 21 -4.89 -8.07 16.11
CA THR A 21 -5.13 -6.92 17.01
C THR A 21 -4.20 -6.90 18.23
N THR A 22 -3.44 -7.97 18.43
CA THR A 22 -2.44 -8.09 19.49
C THR A 22 -1.05 -8.31 18.92
N PRO A 23 0.04 -8.00 19.67
CA PRO A 23 1.40 -8.30 19.24
C PRO A 23 1.61 -9.78 18.91
N GLU A 24 1.02 -10.70 19.69
CA GLU A 24 1.13 -12.13 19.47
C GLU A 24 0.47 -12.57 18.16
N GLU A 25 -0.74 -12.09 17.88
CA GLU A 25 -1.45 -12.35 16.62
C GLU A 25 -0.68 -11.78 15.42
N ALA A 26 -0.19 -10.55 15.55
CA ALA A 26 0.55 -9.87 14.47
C ALA A 26 1.85 -10.58 14.16
N MET A 27 2.58 -11.03 15.19
CA MET A 27 3.80 -11.82 15.03
C MET A 27 3.52 -13.19 14.41
N ALA A 28 2.45 -13.87 14.81
CA ALA A 28 2.06 -15.15 14.22
C ALA A 28 1.72 -14.99 12.72
N ARG A 29 0.92 -13.96 12.38
CA ARG A 29 0.55 -13.63 11.00
C ARG A 29 1.78 -13.25 10.17
N ALA A 30 2.65 -12.39 10.68
CA ALA A 30 3.87 -11.96 9.98
C ALA A 30 4.80 -13.14 9.69
N ARG A 31 5.03 -14.03 10.67
CA ARG A 31 5.84 -15.25 10.45
C ARG A 31 5.24 -16.16 9.38
N SER A 32 3.91 -16.32 9.36
CA SER A 32 3.22 -17.07 8.30
C SER A 32 3.43 -16.43 6.93
N LEU A 33 3.25 -15.10 6.83
CA LEU A 33 3.45 -14.36 5.57
C LEU A 33 4.89 -14.50 5.05
N LEU A 34 5.88 -14.39 5.93
CA LEU A 34 7.29 -14.58 5.57
C LEU A 34 7.57 -16.02 5.11
N ALA A 35 7.00 -17.02 5.79
CA ALA A 35 7.11 -18.42 5.38
C ALA A 35 6.45 -18.67 4.00
N ASP A 36 5.39 -17.93 3.68
CA ASP A 36 4.70 -17.97 2.38
C ASP A 36 5.42 -17.17 1.28
N GLY A 37 6.54 -16.53 1.61
CA GLY A 37 7.42 -15.83 0.68
C GLY A 37 7.19 -14.32 0.60
N ALA A 38 6.61 -13.69 1.61
CA ALA A 38 6.78 -12.25 1.81
C ALA A 38 8.23 -11.93 2.18
N ASP A 39 8.66 -10.72 1.84
CA ASP A 39 10.00 -10.19 2.14
C ASP A 39 9.94 -9.15 3.28
N ALA A 40 8.81 -8.48 3.43
CA ALA A 40 8.56 -7.40 4.38
C ALA A 40 7.11 -7.46 4.89
N ILE A 41 6.77 -6.62 5.88
CA ILE A 41 5.43 -6.52 6.47
C ILE A 41 4.85 -5.13 6.24
N ASP A 42 3.57 -5.04 5.90
CA ASP A 42 2.81 -3.79 5.86
C ASP A 42 1.70 -3.84 6.91
N LEU A 43 1.78 -2.94 7.89
CA LEU A 43 0.90 -2.84 9.04
C LEU A 43 -0.07 -1.68 8.87
N GLY A 44 -1.38 -1.95 8.91
CA GLY A 44 -2.43 -0.92 8.90
C GLY A 44 -3.24 -0.90 10.19
N GLY A 45 -3.35 0.26 10.84
CA GLY A 45 -4.16 0.47 12.05
C GLY A 45 -5.64 0.82 11.76
N GLN A 46 -5.92 1.24 10.53
CA GLN A 46 -7.23 1.71 10.11
C GLN A 46 -7.57 1.19 8.69
N GLY A 47 -8.83 0.81 8.49
CA GLY A 47 -9.31 0.42 7.17
C GLY A 47 -9.49 1.63 6.25
N SER A 48 -9.12 1.46 4.98
CA SER A 48 -9.23 2.47 3.93
C SER A 48 -10.57 2.49 3.19
N THR A 49 -11.49 1.58 3.54
CA THR A 49 -12.82 1.51 2.95
C THR A 49 -13.81 2.39 3.70
N ASP A 50 -14.88 2.76 3.01
CA ASP A 50 -16.03 3.47 3.57
C ASP A 50 -16.72 2.71 4.72
N ASN A 51 -16.69 1.36 4.68
CA ASN A 51 -17.22 0.47 5.71
C ASN A 51 -16.45 0.52 7.03
N ALA A 52 -15.18 0.94 7.03
CA ALA A 52 -14.37 0.99 8.24
C ALA A 52 -14.72 2.22 9.09
N SER A 53 -14.68 2.12 10.41
CA SER A 53 -14.92 3.27 11.28
C SER A 53 -13.84 4.35 11.10
N VAL A 54 -14.23 5.64 11.04
CA VAL A 54 -13.23 6.73 11.16
C VAL A 54 -12.82 6.77 12.62
N VAL A 55 -11.55 6.53 12.89
CA VAL A 55 -11.01 6.65 14.25
C VAL A 55 -10.10 7.87 14.37
N THR A 56 -9.91 8.34 15.59
CA THR A 56 -8.94 9.40 15.85
C THR A 56 -7.53 8.86 15.66
N TRP A 57 -6.53 9.74 15.44
CA TRP A 57 -5.14 9.27 15.38
C TRP A 57 -4.71 8.58 16.68
N HIS A 58 -5.29 8.94 17.84
CA HIS A 58 -5.01 8.29 19.12
C HIS A 58 -5.47 6.84 19.12
N ASP A 59 -6.68 6.60 18.61
CA ASP A 59 -7.24 5.25 18.53
C ASP A 59 -6.51 4.39 17.50
N GLU A 60 -6.11 4.97 16.36
CA GLU A 60 -5.27 4.29 15.37
C GLU A 60 -3.90 3.93 15.99
N TRP A 61 -3.26 4.89 16.68
CA TRP A 61 -2.00 4.68 17.38
C TRP A 61 -2.11 3.56 18.43
N ALA A 62 -3.15 3.58 19.28
CA ALA A 62 -3.37 2.56 20.30
C ALA A 62 -3.49 1.14 19.73
N ARG A 63 -3.89 0.99 18.46
CA ARG A 63 -3.94 -0.32 17.79
C ARG A 63 -2.58 -0.81 17.34
N VAL A 64 -1.65 0.09 17.00
CA VAL A 64 -0.36 -0.27 16.37
C VAL A 64 0.84 -0.11 17.30
N GLU A 65 0.73 0.67 18.38
CA GLU A 65 1.87 1.09 19.22
C GLU A 65 2.65 -0.08 19.84
N HIS A 66 1.98 -1.17 20.18
CA HIS A 66 2.61 -2.37 20.72
C HIS A 66 2.95 -3.41 19.65
N ILE A 67 2.34 -3.32 18.47
CA ILE A 67 2.57 -4.25 17.36
C ILE A 67 3.87 -3.89 16.63
N ILE A 68 4.14 -2.60 16.40
CA ILE A 68 5.30 -2.14 15.63
C ILE A 68 6.62 -2.63 16.26
N PRO A 69 6.89 -2.42 17.57
CA PRO A 69 8.13 -2.90 18.16
C PRO A 69 8.26 -4.42 18.12
N ALA A 70 7.14 -5.15 18.22
CA ALA A 70 7.14 -6.60 18.12
C ALA A 70 7.54 -7.05 16.70
N LEU A 71 6.92 -6.48 15.66
CA LEU A 71 7.23 -6.78 14.27
C LEU A 71 8.67 -6.38 13.91
N ALA A 72 9.18 -5.27 14.44
CA ALA A 72 10.56 -4.82 14.24
C ALA A 72 11.61 -5.88 14.68
N THR A 73 11.27 -6.75 15.65
CA THR A 73 12.17 -7.85 16.08
C THR A 73 12.39 -8.93 15.02
N LEU A 74 11.58 -8.96 13.94
CA LEU A 74 11.71 -9.92 12.85
C LEU A 74 12.93 -9.65 11.96
N GLY A 75 13.50 -8.44 12.01
CA GLY A 75 14.67 -8.07 11.21
C GLY A 75 14.37 -7.92 9.71
N VAL A 76 13.09 -7.71 9.36
CA VAL A 76 12.63 -7.37 8.01
C VAL A 76 12.02 -5.97 8.02
N ASP A 77 11.83 -5.39 6.83
CA ASP A 77 11.16 -4.09 6.74
C ASP A 77 9.72 -4.13 7.26
N VAL A 78 9.34 -3.08 7.99
CA VAL A 78 7.98 -2.87 8.49
C VAL A 78 7.48 -1.54 7.96
N SER A 79 6.55 -1.62 7.02
CA SER A 79 5.80 -0.48 6.48
C SER A 79 4.62 -0.14 7.39
N ILE A 80 4.40 1.16 7.63
CA ILE A 80 3.20 1.68 8.28
C ILE A 80 2.24 2.26 7.22
N ASP A 81 1.07 1.66 7.07
CA ASP A 81 -0.04 2.11 6.22
C ASP A 81 -0.94 3.06 7.03
N SER A 82 -0.72 4.36 6.88
CA SER A 82 -1.48 5.40 7.58
C SER A 82 -1.55 6.70 6.79
N TRP A 83 -2.64 7.44 6.96
CA TRP A 83 -2.82 8.80 6.44
C TRP A 83 -2.63 9.87 7.53
N ARG A 84 -2.24 9.50 8.75
CA ARG A 84 -2.06 10.42 9.89
C ARG A 84 -0.57 10.68 10.11
N PRO A 85 -0.07 11.93 9.90
CA PRO A 85 1.32 12.26 10.17
C PRO A 85 1.75 11.89 11.60
N GLU A 86 0.88 12.03 12.60
CA GLU A 86 1.19 11.70 13.99
C GLU A 86 1.35 10.20 14.24
N VAL A 87 0.65 9.35 13.47
CA VAL A 87 0.82 7.89 13.54
C VAL A 87 2.09 7.48 12.82
N VAL A 88 2.35 8.08 11.64
CA VAL A 88 3.57 7.82 10.86
C VAL A 88 4.83 8.15 11.66
N GLN A 89 4.92 9.36 12.24
CA GLN A 89 6.07 9.77 13.07
C GLN A 89 6.31 8.77 14.21
N ARG A 90 5.28 8.47 15.02
CA ARG A 90 5.43 7.56 16.17
C ARG A 90 5.75 6.14 15.75
N SER A 91 5.27 5.71 14.58
CA SER A 91 5.56 4.38 14.05
C SER A 91 7.03 4.25 13.67
N LEU A 92 7.60 5.29 13.06
CA LEU A 92 9.02 5.33 12.73
C LEU A 92 9.87 5.35 14.01
N ASP A 93 9.49 6.13 15.03
CA ASP A 93 10.13 6.11 16.36
C ASP A 93 10.08 4.73 17.04
N ALA A 94 9.01 3.97 16.78
CA ALA A 94 8.79 2.64 17.34
C ALA A 94 9.45 1.51 16.54
N GLY A 95 10.09 1.80 15.40
CA GLY A 95 10.86 0.84 14.61
C GLY A 95 10.27 0.46 13.25
N ALA A 96 9.24 1.14 12.75
CA ALA A 96 8.86 1.04 11.34
C ALA A 96 9.97 1.60 10.44
N THR A 97 10.15 1.03 9.25
CA THR A 97 11.26 1.35 8.33
C THR A 97 10.80 1.82 6.96
N VAL A 98 9.49 1.88 6.71
CA VAL A 98 8.90 2.35 5.45
C VAL A 98 7.62 3.13 5.74
N ILE A 99 7.41 4.24 5.04
CA ILE A 99 6.15 4.98 5.07
C ILE A 99 5.28 4.49 3.91
N ASN A 100 4.08 4.00 4.19
CA ASN A 100 3.04 3.81 3.20
C ASN A 100 1.97 4.88 3.41
N ALA A 101 2.13 6.00 2.69
CA ALA A 101 1.44 7.24 2.96
C ALA A 101 0.03 7.20 2.36
N ALA A 102 -0.92 6.61 3.09
CA ALA A 102 -2.29 6.49 2.62
C ALA A 102 -2.99 7.85 2.41
N ASP A 103 -2.39 8.98 2.81
CA ASP A 103 -2.86 10.33 2.45
C ASP A 103 -2.43 10.77 1.04
N GLY A 104 -1.66 9.95 0.31
CA GLY A 104 -1.12 10.26 -1.01
C GLY A 104 -0.02 11.32 -0.99
N MET A 105 0.60 11.57 0.18
CA MET A 105 1.55 12.66 0.40
C MET A 105 1.00 14.03 -0.02
N GLN A 106 -0.29 14.26 0.19
CA GLN A 106 -0.98 15.48 -0.23
C GLN A 106 -0.77 16.66 0.75
N SER A 107 -0.18 16.40 1.92
CA SER A 107 0.01 17.40 2.98
C SER A 107 1.49 17.73 3.24
N ASP A 108 1.79 19.02 3.43
CA ASP A 108 3.12 19.49 3.86
C ASP A 108 3.53 18.91 5.22
N GLU A 109 2.56 18.55 6.07
CA GLU A 109 2.82 17.92 7.36
C GLU A 109 3.40 16.52 7.21
N MET A 110 2.82 15.68 6.33
CA MET A 110 3.36 14.35 6.05
C MET A 110 4.77 14.42 5.45
N TRP A 111 5.03 15.38 4.56
CA TRP A 111 6.38 15.61 4.00
C TRP A 111 7.39 16.02 5.07
N LYS A 112 7.01 16.88 6.02
CA LYS A 112 7.88 17.28 7.14
C LYS A 112 8.23 16.09 8.01
N VAL A 113 7.25 15.25 8.36
CA VAL A 113 7.49 14.01 9.11
C VAL A 113 8.48 13.13 8.33
N ALA A 114 8.22 12.88 7.04
CA ALA A 114 9.08 12.04 6.22
C ALA A 114 10.52 12.58 6.07
N ALA A 115 10.73 13.89 6.16
CA ALA A 115 12.05 14.49 6.07
C ALA A 115 12.96 14.20 7.28
N GLU A 116 12.36 13.91 8.44
CA GLU A 116 13.10 13.60 9.67
C GLU A 116 13.69 12.17 9.68
N TYR A 117 13.28 11.31 8.75
CA TYR A 117 13.69 9.90 8.70
C TYR A 117 14.30 9.53 7.35
N ASP A 118 15.31 8.66 7.36
CA ASP A 118 15.94 8.13 6.14
C ASP A 118 15.30 6.81 5.71
N VAL A 119 14.03 6.89 5.30
CA VAL A 119 13.21 5.71 4.94
C VAL A 119 12.52 5.88 3.59
N PRO A 120 12.22 4.78 2.87
CA PRO A 120 11.41 4.82 1.65
C PRO A 120 9.97 5.32 1.91
N ILE A 121 9.38 5.94 0.88
CA ILE A 121 8.05 6.55 0.94
C ILE A 121 7.21 6.00 -0.22
N VAL A 122 6.24 5.15 0.07
CA VAL A 122 5.22 4.75 -0.91
C VAL A 122 4.22 5.90 -1.03
N VAL A 123 4.08 6.41 -2.26
CA VAL A 123 3.19 7.51 -2.63
C VAL A 123 2.05 6.93 -3.46
N PRO A 124 0.89 6.64 -2.85
CA PRO A 124 -0.26 6.18 -3.58
C PRO A 124 -0.99 7.30 -4.31
N PHE A 125 -1.46 7.00 -5.51
CA PHE A 125 -2.44 7.80 -6.23
C PHE A 125 -3.77 7.82 -5.46
N LEU A 126 -4.30 9.03 -5.27
CA LEU A 126 -5.65 9.25 -4.77
C LEU A 126 -6.40 10.16 -5.75
N SER A 127 -7.61 9.77 -6.13
CA SER A 127 -8.50 10.59 -6.94
C SER A 127 -9.31 11.58 -6.10
N GLY A 128 -9.20 11.52 -4.77
CA GLY A 128 -9.86 12.43 -3.84
C GLY A 128 -8.98 12.75 -2.62
N PRO A 129 -9.51 13.46 -1.60
CA PRO A 129 -8.71 13.96 -0.49
C PRO A 129 -8.13 12.87 0.42
N ASN A 130 -8.71 11.66 0.43
CA ASN A 130 -8.24 10.52 1.20
C ASN A 130 -8.80 9.20 0.64
N PRO A 131 -8.29 8.03 1.06
CA PRO A 131 -8.71 6.71 0.55
C PRO A 131 -10.19 6.39 0.65
N ARG A 132 -10.94 7.08 1.51
CA ARG A 132 -12.37 6.84 1.75
C ARG A 132 -13.28 7.78 0.96
N GLU A 133 -12.74 8.89 0.50
CA GLU A 133 -13.45 9.93 -0.25
C GLU A 133 -12.89 9.98 -1.67
N MET A 134 -12.82 8.82 -2.33
CA MET A 134 -12.29 8.70 -3.69
C MET A 134 -13.34 9.11 -4.72
N ASP A 135 -12.92 9.91 -5.69
CA ASP A 135 -13.75 10.28 -6.84
C ASP A 135 -13.63 9.26 -7.98
N PHE A 136 -14.70 9.15 -8.78
CA PHE A 136 -14.66 8.35 -10.01
C PHE A 136 -13.73 8.99 -11.04
N VAL A 137 -12.74 8.22 -11.50
CA VAL A 137 -11.91 8.60 -12.63
C VAL A 137 -12.63 8.24 -13.92
N THR A 138 -13.14 9.24 -14.63
CA THR A 138 -13.95 9.07 -15.86
C THR A 138 -13.16 9.30 -17.15
N SER A 139 -11.98 9.90 -17.05
CA SER A 139 -11.00 10.08 -18.13
C SER A 139 -9.98 8.94 -18.17
N ASP A 140 -8.93 9.06 -19.00
CA ASP A 140 -7.83 8.11 -19.02
C ASP A 140 -7.16 8.02 -17.63
N PRO A 141 -7.25 6.88 -16.93
CA PRO A 141 -6.74 6.75 -15.58
C PRO A 141 -5.21 6.88 -15.52
N VAL A 142 -4.50 6.50 -16.58
CA VAL A 142 -3.04 6.56 -16.60
C VAL A 142 -2.58 8.02 -16.67
N GLN A 143 -3.23 8.83 -17.52
CA GLN A 143 -2.93 10.26 -17.61
C GLN A 143 -3.22 10.99 -16.29
N VAL A 144 -4.34 10.68 -15.63
CA VAL A 144 -4.69 11.27 -14.34
C VAL A 144 -3.64 10.92 -13.27
N MET A 145 -3.14 9.68 -13.25
CA MET A 145 -2.04 9.29 -12.35
C MET A 145 -0.74 10.04 -12.67
N VAL A 146 -0.38 10.18 -13.95
CA VAL A 146 0.80 10.94 -14.37
C VAL A 146 0.73 12.39 -13.92
N ASP A 147 -0.44 13.03 -14.05
CA ASP A 147 -0.64 14.41 -13.59
C ASP A 147 -0.49 14.52 -12.07
N PHE A 148 -1.14 13.61 -11.32
CA PHE A 148 -1.03 13.53 -9.86
C PHE A 148 0.44 13.35 -9.40
N PHE A 149 1.16 12.39 -9.96
CA PHE A 149 2.55 12.15 -9.58
C PHE A 149 3.48 13.29 -10.00
N THR A 150 3.19 13.96 -11.12
CA THR A 150 3.95 15.17 -11.51
C THR A 150 3.86 16.25 -10.44
N GLU A 151 2.70 16.43 -9.82
CA GLU A 151 2.52 17.38 -8.72
C GLU A 151 3.18 16.89 -7.43
N ARG A 152 2.91 15.65 -7.01
CA ARG A 152 3.49 15.09 -5.77
C ARG A 152 5.00 15.00 -5.80
N LEU A 153 5.62 14.72 -6.94
CA LEU A 153 7.08 14.69 -7.06
C LEU A 153 7.70 16.09 -7.06
N ARG A 154 6.96 17.14 -7.45
CA ARG A 154 7.42 18.54 -7.23
C ARG A 154 7.43 18.88 -5.74
N ASP A 155 6.44 18.42 -4.99
CA ASP A 155 6.46 18.54 -3.53
C ASP A 155 7.64 17.76 -2.93
N ALA A 156 7.84 16.50 -3.36
CA ALA A 156 8.98 15.68 -2.94
C ALA A 156 10.33 16.37 -3.21
N ASP A 157 10.51 17.01 -4.37
CA ASP A 157 11.72 17.78 -4.71
C ASP A 157 11.91 18.98 -3.77
N ARG A 158 10.82 19.66 -3.36
CA ARG A 158 10.86 20.79 -2.43
C ARG A 158 11.38 20.39 -1.05
N PHE A 159 11.15 19.14 -0.65
CA PHE A 159 11.66 18.54 0.59
C PHE A 159 12.96 17.72 0.39
N GLY A 160 13.45 17.56 -0.84
CA GLY A 160 14.64 16.77 -1.14
C GLY A 160 14.44 15.25 -1.01
N LEU A 161 13.19 14.77 -1.10
CA LEU A 161 12.81 13.38 -0.82
C LEU A 161 12.49 12.54 -2.05
N ARG A 162 12.55 13.11 -3.26
CA ARG A 162 12.16 12.44 -4.51
C ARG A 162 12.83 11.07 -4.71
N SER A 163 14.12 10.94 -4.39
CA SER A 163 14.85 9.68 -4.55
C SER A 163 14.41 8.56 -3.59
N ARG A 164 13.61 8.89 -2.57
CA ARG A 164 13.04 7.94 -1.61
C ARG A 164 11.61 7.51 -1.99
N CYS A 165 11.00 8.15 -2.99
CA CYS A 165 9.63 7.88 -3.39
C CYS A 165 9.51 6.58 -4.19
N ILE A 166 8.42 5.87 -3.94
CA ILE A 166 7.97 4.68 -4.66
C ILE A 166 6.53 4.97 -5.09
N LEU A 167 6.20 4.77 -6.37
CA LEU A 167 4.89 5.14 -6.90
C LEU A 167 3.90 3.98 -6.76
N ASP A 168 2.74 4.22 -6.14
CA ASP A 168 1.63 3.26 -6.10
C ASP A 168 0.44 3.79 -6.94
N PRO A 169 0.01 3.10 -8.02
CA PRO A 169 -1.15 3.48 -8.83
C PRO A 169 -2.49 3.56 -8.08
N GLY A 170 -2.56 3.18 -6.81
CA GLY A 170 -3.72 3.38 -5.95
C GLY A 170 -4.91 2.45 -6.25
N THR A 171 -4.69 1.34 -6.96
CA THR A 171 -5.77 0.41 -7.36
C THR A 171 -6.39 -0.38 -6.20
N GLY A 172 -5.76 -0.33 -5.02
CA GLY A 172 -6.33 -0.79 -3.76
C GLY A 172 -7.52 0.06 -3.29
N PHE A 173 -7.52 1.35 -3.63
CA PHE A 173 -8.55 2.32 -3.27
C PHE A 173 -9.65 2.41 -4.33
N ALA A 174 -10.86 2.80 -3.92
CA ALA A 174 -12.02 2.86 -4.78
C ALA A 174 -13.11 3.76 -4.16
N PRO A 175 -13.93 4.44 -4.97
CA PRO A 175 -15.20 4.99 -4.51
C PRO A 175 -16.07 3.88 -3.90
N SER A 176 -16.81 4.20 -2.84
CA SER A 176 -17.65 3.27 -2.07
C SER A 176 -18.66 2.50 -2.91
N ASN A 177 -19.24 3.16 -3.90
CA ASN A 177 -20.29 2.63 -4.78
C ASN A 177 -19.76 2.17 -6.15
N TRP A 178 -18.47 1.83 -6.25
CA TRP A 178 -17.90 1.39 -7.52
C TRP A 178 -18.30 -0.05 -7.84
N GLU A 179 -19.15 -0.22 -8.85
CA GLU A 179 -19.53 -1.54 -9.35
C GLU A 179 -18.30 -2.35 -9.79
N TRP A 180 -18.28 -3.62 -9.40
CA TRP A 180 -17.11 -4.48 -9.60
C TRP A 180 -16.68 -4.57 -11.08
N GLU A 181 -17.62 -4.68 -12.02
CA GLU A 181 -17.29 -4.78 -13.44
C GLU A 181 -16.54 -3.53 -13.94
N GLN A 182 -16.95 -2.35 -13.47
CA GLN A 182 -16.27 -1.09 -13.82
C GLN A 182 -14.90 -1.01 -13.14
N ARG A 183 -14.80 -1.42 -11.87
CA ARG A 183 -13.53 -1.46 -11.13
C ARG A 183 -12.54 -2.44 -11.79
N TYR A 184 -13.01 -3.60 -12.23
CA TYR A 184 -12.20 -4.59 -12.94
C TYR A 184 -11.64 -4.01 -14.24
N LEU A 185 -12.46 -3.36 -15.06
CA LEU A 185 -12.00 -2.72 -16.30
C LEU A 185 -11.00 -1.58 -16.03
N TYR A 186 -11.25 -0.76 -15.00
CA TYR A 186 -10.31 0.27 -14.56
C TYR A 186 -8.96 -0.34 -14.13
N GLN A 187 -8.98 -1.34 -13.24
CA GLN A 187 -7.77 -2.00 -12.76
C GLN A 187 -7.02 -2.67 -13.91
N LYS A 188 -7.72 -3.31 -14.85
CA LYS A 188 -7.13 -3.91 -16.04
C LYS A 188 -6.43 -2.88 -16.92
N GLN A 189 -7.06 -1.73 -17.14
CA GLN A 189 -6.46 -0.64 -17.90
C GLN A 189 -5.21 -0.09 -17.20
N VAL A 190 -5.26 0.15 -15.90
CA VAL A 190 -4.10 0.61 -15.11
C VAL A 190 -2.98 -0.42 -15.14
N TYR A 191 -3.27 -1.69 -14.84
CA TYR A 191 -2.28 -2.76 -14.82
C TYR A 191 -1.65 -3.00 -16.18
N SER A 192 -2.40 -2.90 -17.28
CA SER A 192 -1.83 -3.07 -18.62
C SER A 192 -0.89 -1.95 -19.04
N ASN A 193 -0.92 -0.80 -18.35
CA ASN A 193 -0.18 0.41 -18.73
C ASN A 193 0.76 0.91 -17.61
N LEU A 194 1.12 0.07 -16.64
CA LEU A 194 2.05 0.45 -15.56
C LEU A 194 3.40 0.95 -16.07
N GLY A 195 3.82 0.51 -17.27
CA GLY A 195 5.03 0.99 -17.94
C GLY A 195 5.10 2.50 -18.09
N GLU A 196 3.96 3.20 -18.22
CA GLU A 196 3.93 4.66 -18.35
C GLU A 196 4.44 5.37 -17.10
N LEU A 197 4.24 4.79 -15.90
CA LEU A 197 4.74 5.37 -14.65
C LEU A 197 6.27 5.27 -14.52
N ARG A 198 6.92 4.38 -15.28
CA ARG A 198 8.39 4.25 -15.28
C ARG A 198 9.09 5.51 -15.81
N ARG A 199 8.36 6.40 -16.48
CA ARG A 199 8.88 7.71 -16.94
C ARG A 199 9.40 8.61 -15.81
N PHE A 200 9.02 8.33 -14.56
CA PHE A 200 9.48 9.08 -13.40
C PHE A 200 10.83 8.57 -12.86
N ASP A 201 11.36 7.48 -13.42
CA ASP A 201 12.58 6.79 -12.96
C ASP A 201 12.54 6.39 -11.47
N LEU A 202 11.34 6.05 -10.99
CA LEU A 202 11.08 5.59 -9.63
C LEU A 202 10.50 4.17 -9.63
N PRO A 203 10.71 3.39 -8.55
CA PRO A 203 10.12 2.07 -8.43
C PRO A 203 8.59 2.12 -8.34
N ILE A 204 7.95 1.02 -8.72
CA ILE A 204 6.49 0.85 -8.65
C ILE A 204 6.13 -0.12 -7.52
N TYR A 205 5.18 0.29 -6.68
CA TYR A 205 4.51 -0.51 -5.66
C TYR A 205 3.07 -0.76 -6.10
N ILE A 206 2.50 -1.92 -5.77
CA ILE A 206 1.12 -2.21 -6.15
C ILE A 206 0.37 -3.09 -5.16
N ALA A 207 -0.87 -2.72 -4.86
CA ALA A 207 -1.80 -3.60 -4.16
C ALA A 207 -2.24 -4.77 -5.06
N LEU A 208 -1.82 -5.99 -4.73
CA LEU A 208 -2.06 -7.16 -5.58
C LEU A 208 -3.48 -7.73 -5.38
N PRO A 209 -4.17 -8.13 -6.48
CA PRO A 209 -5.46 -8.80 -6.39
C PRO A 209 -5.36 -10.10 -5.58
N TRP A 210 -6.25 -10.27 -4.60
CA TRP A 210 -6.18 -11.40 -3.66
C TRP A 210 -7.39 -12.32 -3.69
N LYS A 211 -8.58 -11.85 -4.09
CA LYS A 211 -9.79 -12.67 -4.16
C LYS A 211 -9.63 -13.80 -5.19
N GLU A 212 -10.35 -14.90 -4.99
CA GLU A 212 -10.32 -16.07 -5.86
C GLU A 212 -11.50 -16.03 -6.85
N THR A 213 -11.37 -15.19 -7.88
CA THR A 213 -12.30 -15.18 -9.02
C THR A 213 -11.52 -15.08 -10.33
N ALA A 214 -12.10 -15.53 -11.43
CA ALA A 214 -11.43 -15.49 -12.75
C ALA A 214 -10.92 -14.10 -13.12
N GLN A 215 -11.70 -13.05 -12.83
CA GLN A 215 -11.28 -11.66 -13.10
C GLN A 215 -10.14 -11.20 -12.19
N HIS A 216 -10.10 -11.61 -10.91
CA HIS A 216 -8.97 -11.27 -10.03
C HIS A 216 -7.70 -12.03 -10.41
N ASP A 217 -7.82 -13.27 -10.86
CA ASP A 217 -6.69 -14.07 -11.32
C ASP A 217 -6.14 -13.49 -12.63
N GLU A 218 -6.99 -13.08 -13.57
CA GLU A 218 -6.56 -12.36 -14.77
C GLU A 218 -5.85 -11.04 -14.44
N LEU A 219 -6.40 -10.24 -13.53
CA LEU A 219 -5.74 -9.01 -13.08
C LEU A 219 -4.36 -9.29 -12.46
N LEU A 220 -4.24 -10.39 -11.70
CA LEU A 220 -2.99 -10.80 -11.10
C LEU A 220 -1.95 -11.23 -12.15
N ASP A 221 -2.38 -11.94 -13.20
CA ASP A 221 -1.50 -12.29 -14.32
C ASP A 221 -0.97 -11.03 -15.01
N ILE A 222 -1.86 -10.08 -15.37
CA ILE A 222 -1.49 -8.84 -16.05
C ILE A 222 -0.48 -8.03 -15.23
N VAL A 223 -0.71 -7.83 -13.92
CA VAL A 223 0.19 -7.02 -13.09
C VAL A 223 1.55 -7.71 -12.88
N VAL A 224 1.60 -9.04 -12.78
CA VAL A 224 2.86 -9.77 -12.63
C VAL A 224 3.71 -9.66 -13.90
N GLU A 225 3.10 -9.69 -15.09
CA GLU A 225 3.79 -9.49 -16.36
C GLU A 225 4.45 -8.10 -16.48
N GLN A 226 3.89 -7.07 -15.84
CA GLN A 226 4.48 -5.72 -15.80
C GLN A 226 5.70 -5.59 -14.89
N ARG A 227 5.98 -6.61 -14.07
CA ARG A 227 7.16 -6.71 -13.20
C ARG A 227 7.37 -5.47 -12.30
N PRO A 228 6.38 -5.07 -11.49
CA PRO A 228 6.59 -4.03 -10.48
C PRO A 228 7.69 -4.45 -9.49
N GLU A 229 8.41 -3.46 -8.97
CA GLU A 229 9.50 -3.68 -8.02
C GLU A 229 8.96 -4.15 -6.67
N TYR A 230 7.81 -3.64 -6.25
CA TYR A 230 7.18 -3.94 -4.97
C TYR A 230 5.70 -4.34 -5.13
N GLY A 231 5.22 -5.19 -4.23
CA GLY A 231 3.81 -5.57 -4.19
C GLY A 231 3.31 -5.80 -2.77
N ARG A 232 2.07 -5.40 -2.50
CA ARG A 232 1.35 -5.66 -1.25
C ARG A 232 0.44 -6.86 -1.43
N ALA A 233 0.54 -7.86 -0.55
CA ALA A 233 -0.21 -9.10 -0.70
C ALA A 233 -0.80 -9.63 0.62
N HIS A 234 -2.06 -10.06 0.57
CA HIS A 234 -2.66 -10.87 1.61
C HIS A 234 -2.17 -12.34 1.58
N TYR A 235 -1.80 -12.83 0.38
CA TYR A 235 -1.41 -14.23 0.15
C TYR A 235 -0.11 -14.34 -0.67
N PRO A 236 1.07 -14.14 -0.04
CA PRO A 236 2.36 -14.17 -0.75
C PRO A 236 2.60 -15.47 -1.54
N ALA A 237 2.17 -16.62 -1.02
CA ALA A 237 2.32 -17.91 -1.70
C ALA A 237 1.57 -17.95 -3.06
N LYS A 238 0.39 -17.33 -3.15
CA LYS A 238 -0.36 -17.16 -4.40
C LYS A 238 0.47 -16.37 -5.40
N ILE A 239 1.03 -15.24 -4.98
CA ILE A 239 1.84 -14.37 -5.82
C ILE A 239 3.08 -15.09 -6.33
N ARG A 240 3.84 -15.75 -5.44
CA ARG A 240 5.04 -16.51 -5.82
C ARG A 240 4.74 -17.63 -6.82
N ARG A 241 3.58 -18.29 -6.70
CA ARG A 241 3.14 -19.31 -7.66
C ARG A 241 2.90 -18.71 -9.05
N VAL A 242 2.22 -17.57 -9.13
CA VAL A 242 1.98 -16.87 -10.40
C VAL A 242 3.30 -16.37 -11.00
N GLN A 243 4.19 -15.76 -10.21
CA GLN A 243 5.51 -15.33 -10.69
C GLN A 243 6.33 -16.47 -11.32
N ARG A 244 6.30 -17.68 -10.73
CA ARG A 244 6.94 -18.87 -11.30
C ARG A 244 6.29 -19.31 -12.62
N ALA A 245 4.96 -19.27 -12.70
CA ALA A 245 4.24 -19.64 -13.92
C ALA A 245 4.59 -18.70 -15.10
N HIS A 246 4.86 -17.43 -14.80
CA HIS A 246 5.29 -16.41 -15.76
C HIS A 246 6.81 -16.33 -15.99
N GLY A 247 7.60 -17.19 -15.33
CA GLY A 247 9.06 -17.18 -15.45
C GLY A 247 9.72 -15.87 -14.97
N VAL A 248 9.08 -15.17 -14.02
CA VAL A 248 9.58 -13.92 -13.42
C VAL A 248 10.51 -14.20 -12.22
N ILE A 249 10.42 -15.40 -11.64
CA ILE A 249 11.32 -15.95 -10.61
C ILE A 249 11.60 -17.43 -10.85
#